data_AF-A0A1B6JSG8-F1
#
_entry.id   AF-A0A1B6JSG8-F1
#
_cell.length_a   1.000
_cell.length_b   1.000
_cell.length_c   1.000
_cell.angle_alpha   90.00
_cell.angle_beta   90.00
_cell.angle_gamma   90.00
#
_symmetry.space_group_name_H-M   'P 1'
#
loop_
_entity.id
_entity.type
_entity.pdbx_description
1 polymer ?
#
loop_
_entity_poly.entity_id
_entity_poly.type
_entity_poly.pdbx_seq_one_letter_code
_entity_poly.pdbx_strand_id
1 'polypeptide(L)'
;GVNYHLKLQLVESNCRKGSTVNSACSPAAGKVVQECDVVVYDRPWDKHRELTSVRCSPVADNKVRNRRDLLVGGQSPADPNDAGVKKAAKFAVSEIDRRSNSLFSSKLVIVKEAKTQVVAGTNYYLKLQLVETNCRKGTEVNSACNAAPGKVIQECDVVVYDRPWDKHRELTSVTCSPISDNSVHRQQRVSRLLHH
;
A
#
# COMPACT_ATOMS: atom_id res chain seq x y z
N GLY A 1 -0.50 -9.98 -19.60
CA GLY A 1 0.15 -8.67 -19.44
C GLY A 1 0.04 -8.22 -18.01
N VAL A 2 0.45 -7.00 -17.74
CA VAL A 2 0.43 -6.35 -16.42
C VAL A 2 -0.56 -5.20 -16.49
N ASN A 3 -1.38 -5.05 -15.45
CA ASN A 3 -2.25 -3.87 -15.28
C ASN A 3 -1.52 -2.86 -14.41
N TYR A 4 -1.20 -1.69 -14.96
CA TYR A 4 -0.71 -0.54 -14.22
C TYR A 4 -1.89 0.32 -13.79
N HIS A 5 -2.03 0.55 -12.50
CA HIS A 5 -3.02 1.47 -11.94
C HIS A 5 -2.33 2.80 -11.68
N LEU A 6 -2.71 3.85 -12.42
CA LEU A 6 -2.11 5.18 -12.30
C LEU A 6 -3.18 6.18 -11.88
N LYS A 7 -2.81 7.07 -10.97
CA LYS A 7 -3.58 8.27 -10.65
C LYS A 7 -2.93 9.46 -11.31
N LEU A 8 -3.62 10.08 -12.26
CA LEU A 8 -3.14 11.23 -13.02
C LEU A 8 -3.85 12.48 -12.55
N GLN A 9 -3.09 13.56 -12.38
CA GLN A 9 -3.62 14.89 -12.15
C GLN A 9 -3.36 15.72 -13.39
N LEU A 10 -4.44 16.12 -14.05
CA LEU A 10 -4.40 16.84 -15.31
C LEU A 10 -4.71 18.32 -15.08
N VAL A 11 -3.85 19.16 -15.66
CA VAL A 11 -4.06 20.60 -15.80
C VAL A 11 -4.57 20.87 -17.21
N GLU A 12 -5.29 21.97 -17.38
CA GLU A 12 -5.64 22.41 -18.73
C GLU A 12 -4.38 22.78 -19.50
N SER A 13 -4.33 22.38 -20.76
CA SER A 13 -3.29 22.80 -21.70
C SER A 13 -3.80 23.95 -22.56
N ASN A 14 -2.89 24.76 -23.11
CA ASN A 14 -3.25 25.78 -24.11
C ASN A 14 -3.65 25.19 -25.48
N CYS A 15 -3.75 23.87 -25.61
CA CYS A 15 -4.08 23.17 -26.85
C CYS A 15 -5.57 22.83 -26.96
N ARG A 16 -6.12 22.93 -28.18
CA ARG A 16 -7.49 22.50 -28.47
C ARG A 16 -7.59 20.97 -28.43
N LYS A 17 -8.63 20.47 -27.74
CA LYS A 17 -8.99 19.05 -27.69
C LYS A 17 -9.20 18.52 -29.11
N GLY A 18 -8.44 17.49 -29.50
CA GLY A 18 -8.49 16.88 -30.84
C GLY A 18 -7.41 17.36 -31.82
N SER A 19 -6.47 18.20 -31.41
CA SER A 19 -5.29 18.53 -32.23
C SER A 19 -4.33 17.34 -32.31
N THR A 20 -3.80 17.02 -33.48
CA THR A 20 -2.72 16.03 -33.65
C THR A 20 -1.51 16.46 -32.83
N VAL A 21 -1.09 15.60 -31.90
CA VAL A 21 -0.07 15.88 -30.87
C VAL A 21 1.34 15.94 -31.50
N ASN A 22 1.61 17.00 -32.25
CA ASN A 22 2.94 17.37 -32.77
C ASN A 22 3.25 18.86 -32.50
N SER A 23 2.41 19.57 -31.76
CA SER A 23 2.70 20.92 -31.27
C SER A 23 3.13 20.89 -29.81
N ALA A 24 4.13 21.70 -29.46
CA ALA A 24 4.61 21.90 -28.11
C ALA A 24 3.49 22.53 -27.24
N CYS A 25 2.60 21.68 -26.72
CA CYS A 25 1.56 22.09 -25.79
C CYS A 25 2.19 22.43 -24.44
N SER A 26 1.83 23.58 -23.91
CA SER A 26 2.24 23.99 -22.57
C SER A 26 1.04 23.88 -21.63
N PRO A 27 1.25 23.49 -20.36
CA PRO A 27 0.22 23.60 -19.35
C PRO A 27 -0.20 25.07 -19.24
N ALA A 28 -1.49 25.35 -19.36
CA ALA A 28 -2.02 26.66 -19.02
C ALA A 28 -1.72 26.88 -17.53
N ALA A 29 -1.15 28.04 -17.19
CA ALA A 29 -0.75 28.32 -15.82
C ALA A 29 -1.99 28.40 -14.91
N GLY A 30 -2.26 27.33 -14.15
CA GLY A 30 -3.29 27.32 -13.11
C GLY A 30 -3.94 25.96 -12.88
N LYS A 31 -3.88 25.53 -11.60
CA LYS A 31 -4.59 24.44 -10.88
C LYS A 31 -4.88 23.11 -11.60
N VAL A 32 -4.74 22.00 -10.85
CA VAL A 32 -5.23 20.67 -11.28
C VAL A 32 -6.75 20.74 -11.47
N VAL A 33 -7.20 20.52 -12.70
CA VAL A 33 -8.62 20.62 -13.08
C VAL A 33 -9.30 19.26 -12.99
N GLN A 34 -8.54 18.17 -13.17
CA GLN A 34 -9.10 16.83 -13.25
C GLN A 34 -8.18 15.78 -12.63
N GLU A 35 -8.75 14.91 -11.81
CA GLU A 35 -8.08 13.71 -11.29
C GLU A 35 -8.62 12.49 -12.05
N CYS A 36 -7.73 11.68 -12.61
CA CYS A 36 -8.08 10.49 -13.38
C CYS A 36 -7.44 9.24 -12.78
N ASP A 37 -8.25 8.24 -12.46
CA ASP A 37 -7.81 6.87 -12.25
C ASP A 37 -7.76 6.16 -13.60
N VAL A 38 -6.58 5.68 -14.00
CA VAL A 38 -6.39 4.96 -15.25
C VAL A 38 -5.78 3.58 -15.02
N VAL A 39 -6.18 2.62 -15.84
CA VAL A 39 -5.59 1.29 -15.89
C VAL A 39 -4.99 1.08 -17.28
N VAL A 40 -3.70 0.79 -17.32
CA VAL A 40 -2.97 0.48 -18.55
C VAL A 40 -2.61 -1.00 -18.54
N TYR A 41 -3.11 -1.76 -19.51
CA TYR A 41 -2.71 -3.13 -19.75
C TYR A 41 -1.52 -3.17 -20.71
N ASP A 42 -0.41 -3.70 -20.22
CA ASP A 42 0.83 -3.80 -20.97
C ASP A 42 1.22 -5.27 -21.15
N ARG A 43 1.48 -5.66 -22.38
CA ARG A 43 2.10 -6.94 -22.75
C ARG A 43 3.37 -6.61 -23.53
N PRO A 44 4.53 -6.58 -22.87
CA PRO A 44 5.78 -6.22 -23.55
C PRO A 44 6.17 -7.16 -24.70
N TRP A 45 5.81 -8.45 -24.63
CA TRP A 45 6.21 -9.48 -25.60
C TRP A 45 5.53 -9.40 -26.96
N ASP A 46 4.39 -8.71 -27.06
CA ASP A 46 3.69 -8.43 -28.32
C ASP A 46 3.60 -6.92 -28.60
N LYS A 47 4.35 -6.10 -27.84
CA LYS A 47 4.34 -4.64 -27.89
C LYS A 47 2.94 -4.03 -27.75
N HIS A 48 2.06 -4.72 -27.03
CA HIS A 48 0.70 -4.25 -26.84
C HIS A 48 0.60 -3.42 -25.57
N ARG A 49 0.20 -2.16 -25.71
CA ARG A 49 -0.14 -1.28 -24.60
C ARG A 49 -1.49 -0.66 -24.85
N GLU A 50 -2.38 -0.83 -23.91
CA GLU A 50 -3.76 -0.39 -24.03
C GLU A 50 -4.24 0.29 -22.75
N LEU A 51 -4.98 1.38 -22.91
CA LEU A 51 -5.71 2.03 -21.83
C LEU A 51 -7.04 1.29 -21.62
N THR A 52 -7.07 0.38 -20.66
CA THR A 52 -8.24 -0.49 -20.41
C THR A 52 -9.29 0.17 -19.52
N SER A 53 -8.93 1.20 -18.76
CA SER A 53 -9.89 1.97 -17.96
C SER A 53 -9.44 3.41 -17.80
N VAL A 54 -10.39 4.33 -17.88
CA VAL A 54 -10.20 5.75 -17.57
C VAL A 54 -11.42 6.25 -16.82
N ARG A 55 -11.19 6.80 -15.62
CA ARG A 55 -12.23 7.42 -14.79
C ARG A 55 -11.71 8.76 -14.31
N CYS A 56 -12.32 9.84 -14.81
CA CYS A 56 -11.87 11.18 -14.49
C CYS A 56 -12.95 11.96 -13.75
N SER A 57 -12.56 12.69 -12.71
CA SER A 57 -13.43 13.52 -11.89
C SER A 57 -12.90 14.97 -11.86
N PRO A 58 -13.77 15.98 -12.02
CA PRO A 58 -13.37 17.37 -11.88
C PRO A 58 -12.99 17.67 -10.43
N VAL A 59 -11.89 18.40 -10.24
CA VAL A 59 -11.48 18.86 -8.90
C VAL A 59 -12.31 20.10 -8.57
N ALA A 60 -13.37 19.94 -7.78
CA ALA A 60 -14.21 21.06 -7.35
C ALA A 60 -13.43 22.02 -6.45
N ASP A 61 -13.45 23.32 -6.77
CA ASP A 61 -12.69 24.41 -6.13
C ASP A 61 -13.05 24.67 -4.64
N ASN A 62 -13.98 23.89 -4.05
CA ASN A 62 -14.52 24.09 -2.71
C ASN A 62 -13.95 23.17 -1.62
N LYS A 63 -12.63 22.92 -1.64
CA LYS A 63 -11.89 22.51 -0.42
C LYS A 63 -10.60 23.32 -0.24
N VAL A 64 -10.76 24.64 -0.24
CA VAL A 64 -9.82 25.57 0.39
C VAL A 64 -9.88 25.33 1.91
N ARG A 65 -9.08 24.35 2.38
CA ARG A 65 -8.42 24.22 3.69
C ARG A 65 -8.09 22.75 3.91
N ASN A 66 -6.80 22.44 3.93
CA ASN A 66 -6.18 21.13 4.14
C ASN A 66 -6.27 20.12 2.99
N ARG A 67 -5.47 20.32 1.94
CA ARG A 67 -4.75 19.19 1.33
C ARG A 67 -3.35 19.67 0.98
N ARG A 68 -2.35 19.08 1.65
CA ARG A 68 -0.96 19.10 1.19
C ARG A 68 -0.99 18.70 -0.28
N ASP A 69 -0.38 19.53 -1.10
CA ASP A 69 -0.27 19.38 -2.54
C ASP A 69 0.07 17.92 -2.88
N LEU A 70 -0.78 17.30 -3.71
CA LEU A 70 -0.49 16.01 -4.31
C LEU A 70 0.65 16.23 -5.33
N LEU A 71 1.87 16.16 -4.83
CA LEU A 71 3.08 16.21 -5.62
C LEU A 71 3.13 14.97 -6.52
N VAL A 72 3.28 15.16 -7.83
CA VAL A 72 3.59 14.07 -8.77
C VAL A 72 4.93 13.46 -8.34
N GLY A 73 4.93 12.18 -7.97
CA GLY A 73 6.09 11.48 -7.39
C GLY A 73 6.13 11.43 -5.85
N GLY A 74 5.18 12.07 -5.16
CA GLY A 74 4.97 11.92 -3.72
C GLY A 74 4.18 10.65 -3.35
N GLN A 75 4.15 10.32 -2.06
CA GLN A 75 3.31 9.22 -1.57
C GLN A 75 1.83 9.56 -1.73
N SER A 76 1.07 8.68 -2.37
CA SER A 76 -0.37 8.77 -2.52
C SER A 76 -1.08 7.68 -1.71
N PRO A 77 -2.25 7.96 -1.12
CA PRO A 77 -3.06 6.93 -0.46
C PRO A 77 -3.47 5.83 -1.45
N ALA A 78 -3.35 4.57 -1.02
CA ALA A 78 -3.75 3.39 -1.76
C ALA A 78 -4.83 2.60 -1.00
N ASP A 79 -5.67 1.88 -1.73
CA ASP A 79 -6.66 0.99 -1.12
C ASP A 79 -5.96 -0.24 -0.52
N PRO A 80 -6.13 -0.53 0.79
CA PRO A 80 -5.63 -1.77 1.39
C PRO A 80 -6.08 -3.06 0.68
N ASN A 81 -7.19 -3.00 -0.06
CA ASN A 81 -7.72 -4.12 -0.83
C ASN A 81 -7.16 -4.26 -2.25
N ASP A 82 -6.37 -3.29 -2.71
CA ASP A 82 -5.73 -3.34 -4.01
C ASP A 82 -4.86 -4.60 -4.17
N ALA A 83 -4.84 -5.15 -5.38
CA ALA A 83 -4.11 -6.40 -5.66
C ALA A 83 -2.60 -6.25 -5.48
N GLY A 84 -2.03 -5.09 -5.81
CA GLY A 84 -0.63 -4.76 -5.58
C GLY A 84 -0.33 -4.65 -4.09
N VAL A 85 -1.17 -3.94 -3.34
CA VAL A 85 -1.05 -3.81 -1.88
C VAL A 85 -1.11 -5.18 -1.19
N LYS A 86 -2.08 -6.04 -1.55
CA LYS A 86 -2.18 -7.40 -0.99
C LYS A 86 -0.94 -8.24 -1.29
N LYS A 87 -0.38 -8.13 -2.50
CA LYS A 87 0.85 -8.84 -2.89
C LYS A 87 2.06 -8.33 -2.12
N ALA A 88 2.19 -7.01 -1.97
CA ALA A 88 3.26 -6.38 -1.19
C ALA A 88 3.16 -6.75 0.30
N ALA A 89 1.96 -6.72 0.88
CA ALA A 89 1.73 -7.11 2.27
C ALA A 89 2.11 -8.59 2.52
N LYS A 90 1.66 -9.51 1.66
CA LYS A 90 2.04 -10.94 1.76
C LYS A 90 3.54 -11.15 1.68
N PHE A 91 4.21 -10.46 0.75
CA PHE A 91 5.66 -10.51 0.62
C PHE A 91 6.35 -9.98 1.88
N ALA A 92 5.92 -8.83 2.40
CA ALA A 92 6.49 -8.23 3.62
C ALA A 92 6.36 -9.17 4.82
N VAL A 93 5.20 -9.80 5.02
CA VAL A 93 4.96 -10.76 6.12
C VAL A 93 5.93 -11.94 6.01
N SER A 94 6.06 -12.53 4.81
CA SER A 94 6.99 -13.65 4.59
C SER A 94 8.44 -13.27 4.87
N GLU A 95 8.84 -12.06 4.51
CA GLU A 95 10.21 -11.58 4.69
C GLU A 95 10.50 -11.21 6.16
N ILE A 96 9.52 -10.64 6.87
CA ILE A 96 9.56 -10.44 8.32
C ILE A 96 9.74 -11.78 9.04
N ASP A 97 8.93 -12.77 8.67
CA ASP A 97 9.03 -14.11 9.24
C ASP A 97 10.39 -14.75 8.97
N ARG A 98 10.94 -14.58 7.77
CA ARG A 98 12.27 -15.09 7.45
C ARG A 98 13.37 -14.44 8.30
N ARG A 99 13.24 -13.14 8.61
CA ARG A 99 14.22 -12.37 9.40
C ARG A 99 14.04 -12.52 10.91
N SER A 100 12.88 -12.96 11.39
CA SER A 100 12.62 -13.07 12.83
C SER A 100 13.26 -14.33 13.43
N ASN A 101 13.69 -14.24 14.69
CA ASN A 101 14.28 -15.38 15.42
C ASN A 101 13.22 -16.35 15.99
N SER A 102 11.93 -16.12 15.73
CA SER A 102 10.88 -17.04 16.19
C SER A 102 10.93 -18.36 15.45
N LEU A 103 10.57 -19.45 16.15
CA LEU A 103 10.32 -20.75 15.51
C LEU A 103 8.93 -20.81 14.85
N PHE A 104 8.08 -19.83 15.13
CA PHE A 104 6.70 -19.78 14.68
C PHE A 104 6.48 -18.69 13.63
N SER A 105 5.53 -18.91 12.73
CA SER A 105 5.17 -17.99 11.65
C SER A 105 4.26 -16.88 12.15
N SER A 106 4.33 -15.70 11.53
CA SER A 106 3.40 -14.60 11.78
C SER A 106 2.24 -14.64 10.79
N LYS A 107 1.10 -14.13 11.22
CA LYS A 107 -0.09 -13.96 10.39
C LYS A 107 -0.44 -12.49 10.31
N LEU A 108 -0.76 -12.04 9.10
CA LEU A 108 -1.33 -10.73 8.87
C LEU A 108 -2.75 -10.67 9.44
N VAL A 109 -2.95 -9.81 10.42
CA VAL A 109 -4.27 -9.50 11.00
C VAL A 109 -4.99 -8.52 10.08
N ILE A 110 -4.36 -7.38 9.78
CA ILE A 110 -4.95 -6.33 8.94
C ILE A 110 -3.87 -5.43 8.33
N VAL A 111 -4.16 -4.86 7.16
CA VAL A 111 -3.44 -3.71 6.59
C VAL A 111 -4.16 -2.45 7.08
N LYS A 112 -3.57 -1.73 8.05
CA LYS A 112 -4.16 -0.52 8.65
C LYS A 112 -4.09 0.67 7.70
N GLU A 113 -2.99 0.80 6.98
CA GLU A 113 -2.74 1.91 6.08
C GLU A 113 -1.93 1.40 4.88
N ALA A 114 -2.23 1.95 3.70
CA ALA A 114 -1.47 1.70 2.50
C ALA A 114 -1.26 3.01 1.74
N LYS A 115 -0.02 3.24 1.32
CA LYS A 115 0.36 4.30 0.40
C LYS A 115 1.28 3.76 -0.68
N THR A 116 1.26 4.39 -1.84
CA THR A 116 2.11 4.05 -2.97
C THR A 116 2.91 5.25 -3.44
N GLN A 117 4.10 5.01 -3.95
CA GLN A 117 4.89 6.02 -4.65
C GLN A 117 5.48 5.41 -5.92
N VAL A 118 5.23 6.07 -7.05
CA VAL A 118 5.80 5.67 -8.33
C VAL A 118 7.21 6.25 -8.44
N VAL A 119 8.18 5.38 -8.74
CA VAL A 119 9.59 5.70 -8.96
C VAL A 119 10.08 4.92 -10.19
N ALA A 120 11.33 4.48 -10.27
CA ALA A 120 11.78 3.45 -11.22
C ALA A 120 11.24 2.03 -10.87
N GLY A 121 9.98 1.96 -10.45
CA GLY A 121 9.31 0.87 -9.76
C GLY A 121 8.12 1.40 -8.96
N THR A 122 7.69 0.68 -7.95
CA THR A 122 6.67 1.16 -7.01
C THR A 122 7.10 0.87 -5.59
N ASN A 123 7.11 1.89 -4.74
CA ASN A 123 7.21 1.71 -3.30
C ASN A 123 5.82 1.56 -2.71
N TYR A 124 5.60 0.52 -1.92
CA TYR A 124 4.42 0.30 -1.10
C TYR A 124 4.79 0.58 0.36
N TYR A 125 4.24 1.66 0.91
CA TYR A 125 4.37 2.00 2.32
C TYR A 125 3.15 1.44 3.04
N LEU A 126 3.34 0.42 3.87
CA LEU A 126 2.24 -0.28 4.52
C LEU A 126 2.41 -0.24 6.04
N LYS A 127 1.30 -0.01 6.73
CA LYS A 127 1.19 -0.23 8.17
C LYS A 127 0.41 -1.52 8.39
N LEU A 128 1.11 -2.56 8.84
CA LEU A 128 0.58 -3.91 9.00
C LEU A 128 0.40 -4.23 10.48
N GLN A 129 -0.63 -5.00 10.81
CA GLN A 129 -0.75 -5.63 12.13
C GLN A 129 -0.53 -7.12 12.00
N LEU A 130 0.44 -7.64 12.74
CA LEU A 130 0.88 -9.04 12.69
C LEU A 130 0.70 -9.68 14.06
N VAL A 131 0.41 -10.97 14.07
CA VAL A 131 0.40 -11.77 15.31
C VAL A 131 1.14 -13.07 15.07
N GLU A 132 1.96 -13.48 16.05
CA GLU A 132 2.62 -14.78 16.00
C GLU A 132 1.58 -15.89 16.12
N THR A 133 1.75 -16.94 15.32
CA THR A 133 0.83 -18.09 15.28
C THR A 133 1.38 -19.29 16.05
N ASN A 134 0.56 -20.31 16.21
CA ASN A 134 0.98 -21.61 16.72
C ASN A 134 1.67 -22.51 15.67
N CYS A 135 1.78 -22.07 14.41
CA CYS A 135 2.41 -22.83 13.34
C CYS A 135 3.92 -22.59 13.30
N ARG A 136 4.69 -23.66 13.14
CA ARG A 136 6.15 -23.55 12.96
C ARG A 136 6.48 -23.00 11.58
N LYS A 137 7.60 -22.29 11.49
CA LYS A 137 8.17 -21.90 10.19
C LYS A 137 8.51 -23.14 9.38
N GLY A 138 8.26 -23.09 8.08
CA GLY A 138 8.47 -24.22 7.16
C GLY A 138 7.29 -25.18 7.03
N THR A 139 6.24 -25.06 7.87
CA THR A 139 4.97 -25.73 7.60
C THR A 139 4.07 -24.86 6.73
N GLU A 140 3.23 -25.47 5.89
CA GLU A 140 2.22 -24.70 5.14
C GLU A 140 1.33 -23.91 6.08
N VAL A 141 1.38 -22.57 5.96
CA VAL A 141 0.52 -21.67 6.72
C VAL A 141 -0.89 -21.75 6.12
N ASN A 142 -1.69 -22.69 6.62
CA ASN A 142 -3.08 -22.88 6.21
C ASN A 142 -4.05 -22.30 7.25
N SER A 143 -5.34 -22.52 7.05
CA SER A 143 -6.41 -22.06 7.93
C SER A 143 -6.32 -22.58 9.37
N ALA A 144 -5.52 -23.63 9.64
CA ALA A 144 -5.28 -24.14 11.00
C ALA A 144 -4.27 -23.29 11.80
N CYS A 145 -3.55 -22.37 11.16
CA CYS A 145 -2.63 -21.45 11.84
C CYS A 145 -3.41 -20.32 12.51
N ASN A 146 -3.53 -20.45 13.84
CA ASN A 146 -4.24 -19.53 14.71
C ASN A 146 -3.25 -18.65 15.46
N ALA A 147 -3.71 -17.47 15.90
CA ALA A 147 -2.92 -16.63 16.79
C ALA A 147 -2.51 -17.42 18.04
N ALA A 148 -1.23 -17.43 18.37
CA ALA A 148 -0.73 -18.15 19.54
C ALA A 148 -1.23 -17.47 20.82
N PRO A 149 -1.68 -18.26 21.82
CA PRO A 149 -2.17 -17.71 23.08
C PRO A 149 -1.07 -16.91 23.79
N GLY A 150 -1.43 -15.75 24.32
CA GLY A 150 -0.50 -14.87 25.04
C GLY A 150 0.47 -14.07 24.15
N LYS A 151 0.37 -14.16 22.82
CA LYS A 151 1.16 -13.32 21.91
C LYS A 151 0.44 -12.02 21.60
N VAL A 152 1.19 -10.93 21.72
CA VAL A 152 0.69 -9.57 21.45
C VAL A 152 0.75 -9.25 19.96
N ILE A 153 -0.23 -8.48 19.48
CA ILE A 153 -0.21 -7.96 18.12
C ILE A 153 0.94 -6.96 17.99
N GLN A 154 1.73 -7.11 16.94
CA GLN A 154 2.76 -6.15 16.53
C GLN A 154 2.19 -5.25 15.44
N GLU A 155 2.46 -3.95 15.53
CA GLU A 155 2.29 -3.05 14.41
C GLU A 155 3.64 -2.88 13.69
N CYS A 156 3.65 -3.05 12.38
CA CYS A 156 4.84 -2.98 11.54
C CYS A 156 4.64 -1.94 10.44
N ASP A 157 5.51 -0.94 10.42
CA ASP A 157 5.66 -0.02 9.29
C ASP A 157 6.71 -0.60 8.34
N VAL A 158 6.30 -0.86 7.10
CA VAL A 158 7.13 -1.50 6.08
C VAL A 158 7.14 -0.72 4.77
N VAL A 159 8.26 -0.83 4.06
CA VAL A 159 8.38 -0.36 2.67
C VAL A 159 8.78 -1.53 1.78
N VAL A 160 7.93 -1.84 0.81
CA VAL A 160 8.21 -2.86 -0.21
C VAL A 160 8.43 -2.17 -1.54
N TYR A 161 9.61 -2.38 -2.12
CA TYR A 161 9.92 -1.93 -3.47
C TYR A 161 9.63 -3.04 -4.48
N ASP A 162 8.85 -2.75 -5.51
CA ASP A 162 8.46 -3.70 -6.55
C ASP A 162 8.80 -3.16 -7.94
N ARG A 163 9.52 -3.97 -8.74
CA ARG A 163 9.76 -3.75 -10.17
C ARG A 163 9.31 -4.99 -10.95
N PRO A 164 8.03 -5.03 -11.37
CA PRO A 164 7.46 -6.24 -12.00
C PRO A 164 8.17 -6.70 -13.27
N TRP A 165 8.73 -5.78 -14.07
CA TRP A 165 9.41 -6.09 -15.33
C TRP A 165 10.75 -6.81 -15.16
N ASP A 166 11.35 -6.70 -13.97
CA ASP A 166 12.61 -7.36 -13.61
C ASP A 166 12.38 -8.47 -12.57
N LYS A 167 11.10 -8.75 -12.24
CA LYS A 167 10.70 -9.68 -11.16
C LYS A 167 11.40 -9.38 -9.82
N HIS A 168 11.77 -8.13 -9.60
CA HIS A 168 12.48 -7.70 -8.40
C HIS A 168 11.48 -7.21 -7.37
N ARG A 169 11.50 -7.81 -6.18
CA ARG A 169 10.76 -7.31 -5.02
C ARG A 169 11.62 -7.39 -3.78
N GLU A 170 11.58 -6.32 -3.00
CA GLU A 170 12.47 -6.16 -1.86
C GLU A 170 11.78 -5.46 -0.69
N LEU A 171 12.04 -5.95 0.52
CA LEU A 171 11.65 -5.27 1.75
C LEU A 171 12.77 -4.31 2.13
N THR A 172 12.61 -3.05 1.74
CA THR A 172 13.65 -2.01 1.87
C THR A 172 13.65 -1.37 3.25
N SER A 173 12.53 -1.39 3.96
CA SER A 173 12.44 -0.91 5.35
C SER A 173 11.42 -1.73 6.13
N VAL A 174 11.73 -1.98 7.40
CA VAL A 174 10.84 -2.64 8.35
C VAL A 174 11.11 -2.17 9.76
N THR A 175 10.07 -1.71 10.43
CA THR A 175 10.08 -1.34 11.84
C THR A 175 8.83 -1.90 12.49
N CYS A 176 8.98 -2.73 13.51
CA CYS A 176 7.86 -3.32 14.23
C CYS A 176 7.90 -2.95 15.71
N SER A 177 6.73 -2.71 16.30
CA SER A 177 6.57 -2.48 17.73
C SER A 177 5.32 -3.19 18.27
N PRO A 178 5.34 -3.65 19.53
CA PRO A 178 4.15 -4.19 20.17
C PRO A 178 3.07 -3.12 20.29
N ILE A 179 1.82 -3.48 19.98
CA ILE A 179 0.68 -2.63 20.28
C ILE A 179 0.47 -2.69 21.80
N SER A 180 0.93 -1.65 22.51
CA SER A 180 0.69 -1.54 23.95
C SER A 180 -0.78 -1.21 24.19
N ASP A 181 -1.58 -2.22 24.45
CA ASP A 181 -2.94 -2.03 24.94
C ASP A 181 -2.88 -1.75 26.45
N ASN A 182 -2.91 -0.46 26.83
CA ASN A 182 -3.04 -0.01 28.24
C ASN A 182 -4.29 -0.59 28.94
N SER A 183 -5.18 -1.29 28.21
CA SER A 183 -6.38 -1.95 28.71
C SER A 183 -6.10 -3.24 29.49
N VAL A 184 -4.98 -3.94 29.23
CA VAL A 184 -4.66 -5.22 29.93
C VAL A 184 -4.20 -4.96 31.37
N HIS A 185 -3.46 -3.87 31.61
CA HIS A 185 -3.02 -3.49 32.96
C HIS A 185 -4.19 -3.05 33.87
N ARG A 186 -5.28 -2.52 33.30
CA ARG A 186 -6.46 -2.14 34.08
C ARG A 186 -7.26 -3.37 34.50
N GLN A 187 -7.39 -4.40 33.67
CA GLN A 187 -8.14 -5.60 34.02
C GLN A 187 -7.45 -6.47 35.09
N GLN A 188 -6.12 -6.51 35.14
CA GLN A 188 -5.39 -7.18 36.23
C GLN A 188 -5.48 -6.43 37.56
N ARG A 189 -5.60 -5.09 37.56
CA ARG A 189 -5.86 -4.31 38.78
C ARG A 189 -7.28 -4.49 39.32
N VAL A 190 -8.29 -4.64 38.44
CA VAL A 190 -9.69 -4.82 38.87
C VAL A 190 -9.92 -6.21 39.48
N SER A 191 -9.29 -7.28 38.97
CA SER A 191 -9.42 -8.63 39.57
C SER A 191 -8.76 -8.75 40.95
N ARG A 192 -7.72 -7.97 41.26
CA ARG A 192 -7.09 -7.95 42.61
C ARG A 192 -7.86 -7.13 43.64
N LEU A 193 -8.75 -6.24 43.22
CA LEU A 193 -9.61 -5.43 44.11
C LEU A 193 -10.95 -6.11 44.43
N LEU A 194 -11.28 -7.23 43.77
CA LEU A 194 -12.51 -8.01 44.02
C LEU A 194 -12.27 -9.26 44.90
N HIS A 195 -11.03 -9.50 45.33
CA HIS A 195 -10.63 -10.63 46.19
C HIS A 195 -10.00 -10.18 47.51
N HIS A 196 -10.27 -8.93 47.94
CA HIS A 196 -10.00 -8.41 49.28
C HIS A 196 -11.27 -7.75 49.81
#